data_AF-R7U2H4-F1
#
_entry.id   AF-R7U2H4-F1
#
_cell.length_a   1.000
_cell.length_b   1.000
_cell.length_c   1.000
_cell.angle_alpha   90.00
_cell.angle_beta   90.00
_cell.angle_gamma   90.00
#
_symmetry.space_group_name_H-M   'P 1'
#
loop_
_entity.id
_entity.type
_entity.pdbx_description
1 polymer ?
#
loop_
_entity_poly.entity_id
_entity_poly.type
_entity_poly.pdbx_seq_one_letter_code
_entity_poly.pdbx_strand_id
1 'polypeptide(L)'
;SCASHYNGCSFCISCASHYNGCSFCLSCASHYNGCSFCISCASHYNGCSFCISCASHYNGCSFCISCASHYNGCSFCISCASHYNGCSFCISCASQYNGCSFCISCASHYNG
;
A
#
# COMPACT_ATOMS: atom_id res chain seq x y z
N SER A 1 11.83 11.80 13.68
CA SER A 1 10.44 12.16 13.33
C SER A 1 10.47 13.39 12.45
N CYS A 2 9.66 13.49 11.40
CA CYS A 2 9.59 14.67 10.52
C CYS A 2 8.19 15.29 10.51
N ALA A 3 8.13 16.63 10.54
CA ALA A 3 6.88 17.38 10.59
C ALA A 3 6.35 17.78 9.20
N SER A 4 7.21 17.99 8.20
CA SER A 4 6.83 18.63 6.94
C SER A 4 7.33 17.90 5.69
N HIS A 5 8.63 17.93 5.43
CA HIS A 5 9.21 17.29 4.25
C HIS A 5 10.59 16.73 4.57
N TYR A 6 10.84 15.53 4.10
CA TYR A 6 12.16 14.92 4.20
C TYR A 6 12.51 14.18 2.91
N ASN A 7 13.72 14.42 2.40
CA ASN A 7 14.27 13.75 1.23
C ASN A 7 15.44 12.88 1.69
N GLY A 8 15.33 11.56 1.56
CA GLY A 8 16.44 10.64 1.78
C GLY A 8 16.77 10.35 3.25
N CYS A 9 16.22 9.27 3.82
CA CYS A 9 16.72 8.71 5.10
C CYS A 9 16.80 7.19 5.04
N SER A 10 17.68 6.61 5.86
CA SER A 10 17.70 5.16 6.07
C SER A 10 16.51 4.70 6.94
N PHE A 11 16.18 5.44 7.99
CA PHE A 11 15.19 5.06 8.98
C PHE A 11 14.36 6.24 9.49
N CYS A 12 13.03 6.12 9.40
CA CYS A 12 12.08 7.10 9.91
C CYS A 12 11.05 6.44 10.84
N ILE A 13 10.97 6.91 12.08
CA ILE A 13 9.95 6.45 13.03
C ILE A 13 8.56 6.96 12.64
N SER A 14 8.46 8.25 12.33
CA SER A 14 7.17 8.87 12.01
C SER A 14 7.36 10.11 11.15
N CYS A 15 6.54 10.23 10.11
CA CYS A 15 6.41 11.44 9.32
C CYS A 15 4.95 11.89 9.18
N ALA A 16 4.71 13.15 9.46
CA ALA A 16 3.36 13.70 9.49
C ALA A 16 2.78 14.01 8.10
N SER A 17 3.62 14.25 7.09
CA SER A 17 3.17 14.90 5.85
C SER A 17 3.81 14.26 4.63
N HIS A 18 4.94 14.75 4.13
CA HIS A 18 5.52 14.22 2.89
C HIS A 18 6.89 13.60 3.12
N TYR A 19 7.04 12.38 2.63
CA TYR A 19 8.29 11.66 2.68
C TYR A 19 8.69 11.19 1.28
N ASN A 20 9.91 11.52 0.85
CA ASN A 20 10.45 11.08 -0.43
C ASN A 20 11.77 10.31 -0.22
N GLY A 21 11.81 9.04 -0.61
CA GLY A 21 13.02 8.21 -0.58
C GLY A 21 13.46 7.80 0.83
N CYS A 22 13.00 6.65 1.33
CA CYS A 22 13.59 6.05 2.53
C CYS A 22 13.57 4.53 2.53
N SER A 23 14.56 3.93 3.18
CA SER A 23 14.66 2.47 3.23
C SER A 23 13.61 1.87 4.17
N PHE A 24 13.40 2.47 5.35
CA PHE A 24 12.49 1.95 6.36
C PHE A 24 11.67 3.04 7.07
N CYS A 25 10.35 2.95 6.99
CA CYS A 25 9.43 3.83 7.71
C CYS A 25 8.44 3.05 8.58
N LEU A 26 8.37 3.40 9.87
CA LEU A 26 7.37 2.85 10.77
C LEU A 26 5.98 3.43 10.51
N SER A 27 5.86 4.75 10.41
CA SER A 27 4.55 5.39 10.24
C SER A 27 4.62 6.64 9.38
N CYS A 28 3.69 6.74 8.43
CA CYS A 28 3.48 7.95 7.66
C CYS A 28 1.99 8.31 7.62
N ALA A 29 1.66 9.55 7.98
CA ALA A 29 0.28 10.00 8.01
C ALA A 29 -0.26 10.40 6.63
N SER A 30 0.47 11.21 5.86
CA SER A 30 -0.08 11.77 4.60
C SER A 30 0.42 11.05 3.35
N HIS A 31 1.61 11.40 2.87
CA HIS A 31 2.08 11.02 1.55
C HIS A 31 3.48 10.46 1.60
N TYR A 32 3.62 9.28 1.02
CA TYR A 32 4.91 8.63 0.88
C TYR A 32 5.22 8.37 -0.59
N ASN A 33 6.41 8.78 -1.04
CA ASN A 33 6.92 8.48 -2.36
C ASN A 33 8.26 7.73 -2.24
N GLY A 34 8.33 6.49 -2.73
CA GLY A 34 9.56 5.72 -2.79
C GLY A 34 10.07 5.24 -1.44
N CYS A 35 9.71 4.03 -1.03
CA CYS A 35 10.38 3.34 0.08
C CYS A 35 10.44 1.84 -0.05
N SER A 36 11.46 1.25 0.55
CA SER A 36 11.64 -0.20 0.49
C SER A 36 10.69 -0.91 1.44
N PHE A 37 10.51 -0.38 2.66
CA PHE A 37 9.70 -1.01 3.70
C PHE A 37 8.90 -0.01 4.53
N CYS A 38 7.57 -0.16 4.54
CA CYS A 38 6.68 0.64 5.37
C CYS A 38 5.78 -0.25 6.25
N ILE A 39 5.72 0.04 7.55
CA ILE A 39 4.79 -0.65 8.45
C ILE A 39 3.38 -0.09 8.28
N SER A 40 3.20 1.22 8.40
CA SER A 40 1.87 1.82 8.35
C SER A 40 1.85 3.12 7.55
N CYS A 41 0.89 3.23 6.64
CA CYS A 41 0.57 4.47 5.96
C CYS A 41 -0.93 4.77 6.06
N ALA A 42 -1.27 5.96 6.54
CA ALA A 42 -2.68 6.29 6.75
C ALA A 42 -3.39 6.70 5.46
N SER A 43 -2.78 7.49 4.58
CA SER A 43 -3.51 8.01 3.40
C SER A 43 -2.93 7.62 2.05
N HIS A 44 -1.78 8.12 1.63
CA HIS A 44 -1.32 7.91 0.27
C HIS A 44 0.09 7.35 0.19
N TYR A 45 0.23 6.23 -0.51
CA TYR A 45 1.51 5.63 -0.80
C TYR A 45 1.73 5.50 -2.30
N ASN A 46 2.87 5.98 -2.79
CA ASN A 46 3.31 5.83 -4.17
C ASN A 46 4.69 5.16 -4.21
N GLY A 47 4.76 3.95 -4.75
CA GLY A 47 6.02 3.23 -4.95
C GLY A 47 6.64 2.69 -3.66
N CYS A 48 6.34 1.43 -3.33
CA CYS A 48 7.13 0.71 -2.33
C CYS A 48 7.24 -0.78 -2.56
N SER A 49 8.33 -1.38 -2.09
CA SER A 49 8.55 -2.81 -2.26
C SER A 49 7.68 -3.62 -1.28
N PHE A 50 7.58 -3.20 -0.02
CA PHE A 50 6.84 -3.92 1.02
C PHE A 50 6.06 -3.00 1.97
N CYS A 51 4.75 -3.21 2.04
CA CYS A 51 3.87 -2.51 2.99
C CYS A 51 3.08 -3.49 3.85
N ILE A 52 3.08 -3.29 5.17
CA ILE A 52 2.24 -4.08 6.08
C ILE A 52 0.80 -3.57 6.03
N SER A 53 0.57 -2.28 6.27
CA SER A 53 -0.78 -1.74 6.34
C SER A 53 -0.90 -0.38 5.64
N CYS A 54 -1.92 -0.26 4.81
CA CYS A 54 -2.34 1.02 4.24
C CYS A 54 -3.84 1.22 4.41
N ALA A 55 -4.24 2.36 4.98
CA ALA A 55 -5.66 2.63 5.18
C ALA A 55 -6.32 3.13 3.88
N SER A 56 -5.87 4.22 3.26
CA SER A 56 -6.62 4.81 2.14
C SER A 56 -6.18 4.31 0.76
N HIS A 57 -5.08 4.80 0.24
CA HIS A 57 -4.72 4.67 -1.17
C HIS A 57 -3.29 4.21 -1.36
N TYR A 58 -3.15 3.16 -2.15
CA TYR A 58 -1.85 2.65 -2.56
C TYR A 58 -1.72 2.65 -4.07
N ASN A 59 -0.62 3.19 -4.58
CA ASN A 59 -0.25 3.12 -5.98
C ASN A 59 1.15 2.51 -6.12
N GLY A 60 1.24 1.34 -6.76
CA GLY A 60 2.51 0.68 -7.07
C GLY A 60 3.20 0.09 -5.85
N CYS A 61 2.96 -1.20 -5.58
CA CYS A 61 3.81 -1.96 -4.67
C CYS A 61 3.95 -3.43 -5.01
N SER A 62 5.09 -3.99 -4.63
CA SER A 62 5.37 -5.40 -4.91
C SER A 62 4.61 -6.31 -3.96
N PHE A 63 4.58 -5.97 -2.65
CA PHE A 63 3.93 -6.80 -1.64
C PHE A 63 3.18 -5.98 -0.58
N CYS A 64 1.89 -6.24 -0.43
CA CYS A 64 1.04 -5.64 0.60
C CYS A 64 0.33 -6.69 1.45
N ILE A 65 0.42 -6.58 2.77
CA ILE A 65 -0.34 -7.46 3.67
C ILE A 65 -1.80 -7.00 3.74
N SER A 66 -2.06 -5.73 4.08
CA SER A 66 -3.42 -5.25 4.26
C SER A 66 -3.63 -3.86 3.65
N CYS A 67 -4.70 -3.72 2.88
CA CYS A 67 -5.19 -2.44 2.42
C CYS A 67 -6.69 -2.29 2.72
N ALA A 68 -7.07 -1.20 3.38
CA ALA A 68 -8.48 -1.00 3.69
C ALA A 68 -9.29 -0.52 2.48
N SER A 69 -8.85 0.55 1.79
CA SER A 69 -9.73 1.22 0.82
C SER A 69 -9.39 0.91 -0.63
N HIS A 70 -8.29 1.45 -1.16
CA HIS A 70 -8.03 1.45 -2.59
C HIS A 70 -6.60 1.06 -2.90
N TYR A 71 -6.46 0.10 -3.78
CA TYR A 71 -5.16 -0.32 -4.27
C TYR A 71 -5.11 -0.30 -5.79
N ASN A 72 -4.06 0.32 -6.34
CA ASN A 72 -3.78 0.36 -7.75
C ASN A 72 -2.36 -0.17 -8.01
N GLY A 73 -2.23 -1.28 -8.76
CA GLY A 73 -0.93 -1.82 -9.16
C GLY A 73 -0.20 -2.52 -8.01
N CYS A 74 -0.53 -3.80 -7.76
CA CYS A 74 0.21 -4.67 -6.86
C CYS A 74 0.69 -5.95 -7.53
N SER A 75 1.88 -6.44 -7.18
CA SER A 75 2.21 -7.82 -7.56
C SER A 75 1.52 -8.84 -6.63
N PHE A 76 1.52 -8.60 -5.32
CA PHE A 76 0.96 -9.55 -4.35
C PHE A 76 0.26 -8.86 -3.18
N CYS A 77 -0.99 -9.26 -2.92
CA CYS A 77 -1.78 -8.78 -1.79
C CYS A 77 -2.34 -9.93 -0.94
N ILE A 78 -2.25 -9.81 0.38
CA ILE A 78 -2.92 -10.77 1.27
C ILE A 78 -4.39 -10.40 1.46
N SER A 79 -4.69 -9.16 1.84
CA SER A 79 -6.06 -8.75 2.14
C SER A 79 -6.37 -7.34 1.65
N CYS A 80 -7.51 -7.19 0.98
CA CYS A 80 -8.08 -5.89 0.69
C CYS A 80 -9.57 -5.83 1.05
N ALA A 81 -9.98 -4.78 1.78
CA ALA A 81 -11.38 -4.66 2.17
C ALA A 81 -12.25 -4.07 1.04
N SER A 82 -11.89 -2.94 0.43
CA SER A 82 -12.78 -2.30 -0.55
C SER A 82 -12.39 -2.62 -2.00
N HIS A 83 -11.53 -1.84 -2.62
CA HIS A 83 -11.35 -1.83 -4.07
C HIS A 83 -9.91 -2.12 -4.48
N TYR A 84 -9.78 -2.97 -5.49
CA TYR A 84 -8.49 -3.26 -6.10
C TYR A 84 -8.56 -3.15 -7.61
N ASN A 85 -7.53 -2.54 -8.18
CA ASN A 85 -7.34 -2.42 -9.62
C ASN A 85 -5.90 -2.81 -9.98
N GLY A 86 -5.74 -3.83 -10.82
CA GLY A 86 -4.42 -4.25 -11.30
C GLY A 86 -3.60 -4.98 -10.24
N CYS A 87 -3.84 -6.29 -10.08
CA CYS A 87 -3.03 -7.14 -9.22
C CYS A 87 -2.60 -8.43 -9.90
N SER A 88 -1.38 -8.90 -9.69
CA SER A 88 -1.04 -10.25 -10.19
C SER A 88 -1.63 -11.35 -9.30
N PHE A 89 -1.61 -11.19 -7.98
CA PHE A 89 -2.06 -12.22 -7.04
C PHE A 89 -2.69 -11.64 -5.77
N CYS A 90 -3.87 -12.15 -5.39
CA CYS A 90 -4.53 -11.79 -4.15
C CYS A 90 -5.12 -12.98 -3.39
N ILE A 91 -4.96 -13.00 -2.07
CA ILE A 91 -5.54 -14.05 -1.22
C ILE A 91 -7.01 -13.72 -0.91
N SER A 92 -7.33 -12.52 -0.44
CA SER A 92 -8.69 -12.18 -0.02
C SER A 92 -9.09 -10.75 -0.39
N CYS A 93 -10.28 -10.60 -0.97
CA CYS A 93 -10.92 -9.31 -1.18
C CYS A 93 -12.38 -9.31 -0.69
N ALA A 94 -12.80 -8.27 0.03
CA ALA A 94 -14.18 -8.21 0.53
C ALA A 94 -15.18 -7.56 -0.45
N SER A 95 -14.80 -6.56 -1.26
CA SER A 95 -15.79 -5.80 -2.05
C SER A 95 -15.63 -5.88 -3.59
N GLN A 96 -14.60 -5.28 -4.18
CA GLN A 96 -14.52 -5.12 -5.63
C GLN A 96 -13.11 -5.34 -6.11
N TYR A 97 -12.99 -6.24 -7.08
CA TYR A 97 -11.71 -6.69 -7.57
C TYR A 97 -11.69 -6.69 -9.09
N ASN A 98 -10.94 -5.78 -9.71
CA ASN A 98 -10.85 -5.63 -11.17
C ASN A 98 -9.39 -5.79 -11.66
N GLY A 99 -9.21 -6.55 -12.74
CA GLY A 99 -7.91 -6.68 -13.41
C GLY A 99 -6.90 -7.44 -12.57
N CYS A 100 -7.32 -8.57 -12.00
CA CYS A 100 -6.41 -9.46 -11.30
C CYS A 100 -6.21 -10.77 -12.05
N SER A 101 -4.94 -11.19 -12.17
CA SER A 101 -4.61 -12.47 -12.79
C SER A 101 -5.03 -13.66 -11.93
N PHE A 102 -4.99 -13.55 -10.59
CA PHE A 102 -5.33 -14.64 -9.68
C PHE A 102 -5.85 -14.17 -8.32
N CYS A 103 -7.07 -14.58 -7.95
CA CYS A 103 -7.65 -14.33 -6.64
C CYS A 103 -8.16 -15.63 -6.00
N ILE A 104 -7.80 -15.88 -4.73
CA ILE A 104 -8.25 -17.07 -3.99
C ILE A 104 -9.69 -16.89 -3.50
N SER A 105 -10.02 -15.74 -2.91
CA SER A 105 -11.34 -15.49 -2.36
C SER A 105 -11.78 -14.05 -2.57
N CYS A 106 -12.98 -13.87 -3.11
CA CYS A 106 -13.65 -12.58 -3.22
C CYS A 106 -15.08 -12.71 -2.69
N ALA A 107 -15.44 -11.89 -1.71
CA ALA A 107 -16.74 -12.02 -1.03
C ALA A 107 -17.92 -11.45 -1.83
N SER A 108 -17.67 -10.62 -2.85
CA SER A 108 -18.77 -10.01 -3.62
C SER A 108 -18.52 -9.97 -5.12
N HIS A 109 -17.62 -9.12 -5.64
CA HIS A 109 -17.45 -8.98 -7.08
C HIS A 109 -16.00 -9.14 -7.58
N TYR A 110 -15.78 -10.18 -8.38
CA TYR A 110 -14.53 -10.45 -9.08
C TYR A 110 -14.71 -10.26 -10.60
N ASN A 111 -13.89 -9.39 -11.19
CA ASN A 111 -13.78 -9.19 -12.62
C ASN A 111 -12.29 -9.32 -13.00
N GLY A 112 -11.93 -10.52 -13.48
CA GLY A 112 -10.57 -10.89 -13.86
C GLY A 112 -10.05 -10.06 -15.02
#